data_AF-A0A2N2TGW4-F1
#
_entry.id   AF-A0A2N2TGW4-F1
#
_cell.length_a   1.000
_cell.length_b   1.000
_cell.length_c   1.000
_cell.angle_alpha   90.00
_cell.angle_beta   90.00
_cell.angle_gamma   90.00
#
_symmetry.space_group_name_H-M   'P 1'
#
loop_
_entity.id
_entity.type
_entity.pdbx_description
1 polymer ?
#
loop_
_entity_poly.entity_id
_entity_poly.type
_entity_poly.pdbx_seq_one_letter_code
_entity_poly.pdbx_strand_id
1 'polypeptide(L)'
;MTLLTLYARREPSQLRACLLGSDTQFHPRTRMDLVIYRDAAATDQVALYPWYRESKPTRRSRIVMHNCFSYELEWLPDLVFADDEAMRLYEGSRLRFPSGMKTYAVVDTNGHHAILAV
;
A
#
# COMPACT_ATOMS: atom_id res chain seq x y z
N MET A 1 19.26 -14.07 -19.17
CA MET A 1 19.04 -12.65 -18.87
C MET A 1 18.42 -12.56 -17.50
N THR A 2 19.08 -11.90 -16.56
CA THR A 2 18.56 -11.64 -15.20
C THR A 2 17.61 -10.44 -15.29
N LEU A 3 16.39 -10.59 -14.77
CA LEU A 3 15.44 -9.48 -14.66
C LEU A 3 15.80 -8.62 -13.46
N LEU A 4 15.48 -7.32 -13.51
CA LEU A 4 15.56 -6.46 -12.33
C LEU A 4 14.41 -6.81 -11.39
N THR A 5 14.69 -6.82 -10.08
CA THR A 5 13.72 -7.11 -9.03
C THR A 5 13.00 -5.84 -8.60
N LEU A 6 11.67 -5.92 -8.51
CA LEU A 6 10.83 -4.95 -7.82
C LEU A 6 10.19 -5.61 -6.60
N TYR A 7 9.90 -4.79 -5.60
CA TYR A 7 9.39 -5.26 -4.32
C TYR A 7 7.94 -4.87 -4.16
N ALA A 8 7.06 -5.82 -3.89
CA ALA A 8 5.64 -5.61 -3.81
C ALA A 8 5.11 -5.85 -2.40
N ARG A 9 4.23 -4.98 -1.93
CA ARG A 9 3.63 -5.05 -0.59
C ARG A 9 2.19 -4.59 -0.62
N ARG A 10 1.32 -5.19 0.21
CA ARG A 10 -0.02 -4.63 0.43
C ARG A 10 0.02 -3.67 1.61
N GLU A 11 -0.61 -2.52 1.44
CA GLU A 11 -0.66 -1.45 2.43
C GLU A 11 -2.08 -0.94 2.60
N PRO A 12 -2.42 -0.35 3.77
CA PRO A 12 -3.67 0.35 3.93
C PRO A 12 -3.85 1.37 2.81
N SER A 13 -5.04 1.40 2.20
CA SER A 13 -5.22 2.16 0.97
C SER A 13 -4.82 3.63 1.14
N GLN A 14 -3.93 4.13 0.28
CA GLN A 14 -3.39 5.49 0.31
C GLN A 14 -4.30 6.51 -0.41
N LEU A 15 -5.36 6.05 -1.09
CA LEU A 15 -6.26 6.94 -1.84
C LEU A 15 -6.96 7.97 -0.93
N ARG A 16 -7.46 9.07 -1.48
CA ARG A 16 -8.25 10.02 -0.68
C ARG A 16 -9.69 9.57 -0.60
N ALA A 17 -10.31 9.71 0.58
CA ALA A 17 -11.73 9.41 0.77
C ALA A 17 -12.63 10.21 -0.21
N CYS A 18 -12.23 11.44 -0.57
CA CYS A 18 -12.97 12.28 -1.51
C CYS A 18 -13.04 11.72 -2.94
N LEU A 19 -12.15 10.80 -3.34
CA LEU A 19 -12.16 10.20 -4.69
C LEU A 19 -13.15 9.05 -4.82
N LEU A 20 -13.72 8.56 -3.71
CA LEU A 20 -14.44 7.28 -3.65
C LEU A 20 -15.94 7.45 -3.35
N GLY A 21 -16.43 8.69 -3.41
CA GLY A 21 -17.83 9.04 -3.10
C GLY A 21 -18.13 8.95 -1.59
N SER A 22 -19.11 9.72 -1.13
CA SER A 22 -19.52 9.78 0.28
C SER A 22 -20.20 8.50 0.80
N ASP A 23 -20.46 7.53 -0.07
CA ASP A 23 -21.48 6.50 0.17
C ASP A 23 -20.93 5.09 0.45
N THR A 24 -19.61 4.93 0.58
CA THR A 24 -19.06 3.64 0.97
C THR A 24 -18.41 3.72 2.35
N GLN A 25 -18.92 2.89 3.24
CA GLN A 25 -18.28 2.45 4.47
C GLN A 25 -16.82 2.05 4.16
N PHE A 26 -15.93 3.02 4.28
CA PHE A 26 -14.56 2.90 3.87
C PHE A 26 -13.79 2.21 4.98
N HIS A 27 -13.90 0.89 5.11
CA HIS A 27 -13.17 0.19 6.17
C HIS A 27 -11.70 -0.02 5.74
N PRO A 28 -10.71 0.61 6.40
CA PRO A 28 -9.30 0.54 6.01
C PRO A 28 -8.74 -0.88 6.14
N ARG A 29 -9.32 -1.69 7.02
CA ARG A 29 -8.94 -3.10 7.26
C ARG A 29 -9.16 -4.01 6.07
N THR A 30 -10.13 -3.73 5.21
CA THR A 30 -10.49 -4.60 4.08
C THR A 30 -9.95 -4.08 2.75
N ARG A 31 -9.57 -2.80 2.69
CA ARG A 31 -9.19 -2.10 1.46
C ARG A 31 -7.69 -1.81 1.46
N MET A 32 -6.94 -2.81 1.01
CA MET A 32 -5.48 -2.77 0.92
C MET A 32 -5.06 -2.51 -0.53
N ASP A 33 -4.31 -1.42 -0.74
CA ASP A 33 -3.67 -1.13 -2.01
C ASP A 33 -2.44 -2.04 -2.16
N LEU A 34 -2.05 -2.32 -3.40
CA LEU A 34 -0.79 -2.97 -3.71
C LEU A 34 0.20 -1.88 -4.13
N VAL A 35 1.31 -1.78 -3.41
CA VAL A 35 2.38 -0.84 -3.68
C VAL A 35 3.60 -1.60 -4.21
N ILE A 36 4.25 -1.05 -5.22
CA ILE A 36 5.50 -1.58 -5.78
C ILE A 36 6.61 -0.58 -5.53
N TYR A 37 7.75 -1.08 -5.07
CA TYR A 37 8.96 -0.36 -4.72
C TYR A 37 10.13 -0.80 -5.58
N ARG A 38 11.11 0.11 -5.71
CA ARG A 38 12.39 -0.17 -6.35
C ARG A 38 13.34 -0.94 -5.44
N ASP A 39 13.19 -0.79 -4.13
CA ASP A 39 14.09 -1.33 -3.11
C ASP A 39 13.37 -2.19 -2.06
N ALA A 40 14.12 -3.12 -1.45
CA ALA A 40 13.61 -4.03 -0.42
C ALA A 40 13.20 -3.32 0.88
N ALA A 41 13.76 -2.12 1.13
CA ALA A 41 13.42 -1.32 2.31
C ALA A 41 12.10 -0.55 2.14
N ALA A 42 11.45 -0.65 0.97
CA ALA A 42 10.19 -0.01 0.63
C ALA A 42 10.23 1.52 0.80
N THR A 43 11.30 2.15 0.29
CA THR A 43 11.53 3.60 0.41
C THR A 43 11.25 4.37 -0.88
N ASP A 44 11.39 3.73 -2.05
CA ASP A 44 11.17 4.35 -3.38
C ASP A 44 9.98 3.68 -4.10
N GLN A 45 8.78 4.25 -3.94
CA GLN A 45 7.55 3.78 -4.57
C GLN A 45 7.53 4.08 -6.07
N VAL A 46 7.38 3.04 -6.89
CA VAL A 46 7.33 3.15 -8.36
C VAL A 46 5.93 2.92 -8.95
N ALA A 47 5.05 2.19 -8.25
CA ALA A 47 3.67 2.00 -8.71
C ALA A 47 2.68 1.80 -7.55
N LEU A 48 1.45 2.23 -7.77
CA LEU A 48 0.32 2.01 -6.86
C LEU A 48 -0.84 1.37 -7.63
N TYR A 49 -1.31 0.24 -7.13
CA TYR A 49 -2.50 -0.45 -7.61
C TYR A 49 -3.60 -0.35 -6.54
N PRO A 50 -4.64 0.46 -6.79
CA PRO A 50 -5.76 0.57 -5.87
C PRO A 50 -6.39 -0.78 -5.54
N TRP A 51 -6.94 -0.89 -4.34
CA TRP A 51 -7.57 -2.11 -3.83
C TRP A 51 -8.68 -2.65 -4.76
N TYR A 52 -9.41 -1.78 -5.46
CA TYR A 52 -10.49 -2.14 -6.40
C TYR A 52 -9.99 -2.54 -7.80
N ARG A 53 -8.70 -2.43 -8.10
CA ARG A 53 -8.16 -2.78 -9.42
C ARG A 53 -7.99 -4.29 -9.53
N GLU A 54 -8.73 -4.91 -10.44
CA GLU A 54 -8.71 -6.37 -10.65
C GLU A 54 -7.43 -6.85 -11.34
N SER A 55 -6.85 -6.05 -12.24
CA SER A 55 -5.66 -6.39 -13.01
C SER A 55 -4.33 -6.27 -12.24
N LYS A 56 -4.37 -6.10 -10.92
CA LYS A 56 -3.17 -5.96 -10.11
C LYS A 56 -2.48 -7.31 -9.90
N PRO A 57 -1.14 -7.35 -9.82
CA PRO A 57 -0.41 -8.56 -9.43
C PRO A 57 -0.93 -9.15 -8.12
N THR A 58 -0.92 -10.48 -8.03
CA THR A 58 -1.30 -11.19 -6.80
C THR A 58 -0.07 -11.86 -6.19
N ARG A 59 -0.15 -12.33 -4.94
CA ARG A 59 0.95 -13.07 -4.27
C ARG A 59 1.51 -14.26 -5.06
N ARG A 60 0.77 -14.75 -6.07
CA ARG A 60 1.21 -15.82 -6.98
C ARG A 60 2.03 -15.30 -8.17
N SER A 61 1.89 -14.02 -8.50
CA SER A 61 2.65 -13.35 -9.55
C SER A 61 4.12 -13.22 -9.13
N ARG A 62 5.01 -13.74 -9.98
CA ARG A 62 6.48 -13.61 -9.83
C ARG A 62 7.09 -12.60 -10.77
N ILE A 63 6.31 -12.11 -11.73
CA ILE A 63 6.74 -11.15 -12.75
C ILE A 63 5.64 -10.09 -12.88
N VAL A 64 6.05 -8.85 -13.11
CA VAL A 64 5.16 -7.75 -13.51
C VAL A 64 5.72 -7.06 -14.74
N MET A 65 4.81 -6.61 -15.61
CA MET A 65 5.17 -5.67 -16.66
C MET A 65 4.88 -4.25 -16.18
N HIS A 66 5.92 -3.42 -16.12
CA HIS A 66 5.81 -2.02 -15.73
C HIS A 66 6.57 -1.15 -16.76
N ASN A 67 5.94 -0.10 -17.29
CA ASN A 67 6.54 0.73 -18.36
C ASN A 67 7.10 -0.08 -19.55
N CYS A 68 6.38 -1.14 -19.96
CA CYS A 68 6.78 -2.06 -21.05
C CYS A 68 8.04 -2.90 -20.80
N PHE A 69 8.58 -2.92 -19.58
CA PHE A 69 9.66 -3.81 -19.17
C PHE A 69 9.14 -4.90 -18.23
N SER A 70 9.75 -6.08 -18.31
CA SER A 70 9.48 -7.19 -17.40
C SER A 70 10.41 -7.11 -16.19
N TYR A 71 9.83 -7.22 -14.99
CA TYR A 71 10.56 -7.24 -13.73
C TYR A 71 10.22 -8.50 -12.96
N GLU A 72 11.20 -9.03 -12.25
CA GLU A 72 10.93 -10.02 -11.20
C GLU A 72 10.24 -9.32 -10.02
N LEU A 73 9.33 -10.02 -9.37
CA LEU A 73 8.52 -9.48 -8.30
C LEU A 73 8.76 -10.25 -7.00
N GLU A 74 9.36 -9.57 -6.04
CA GLU A 74 9.58 -10.09 -4.69
C GLU A 74 8.52 -9.53 -3.75
N TRP A 75 7.90 -10.39 -2.95
CA TRP A 75 6.80 -9.99 -2.06
C TRP A 75 7.29 -9.73 -0.65
N LEU A 76 7.17 -8.49 -0.20
CA LEU A 76 7.41 -8.08 1.17
C LEU A 76 6.23 -8.49 2.08
N PRO A 77 6.45 -8.53 3.41
CA PRO A 77 5.37 -8.66 4.40
C PRO A 77 4.28 -7.58 4.20
N ASP A 78 2.99 -7.93 4.29
CA ASP A 78 1.92 -6.92 4.22
C ASP A 78 1.96 -6.01 5.44
N LEU A 79 1.61 -4.74 5.29
CA LEU A 79 1.45 -3.81 6.41
C LEU A 79 -0.01 -3.71 6.82
N VAL A 80 -0.29 -3.81 8.11
CA VAL A 80 -1.61 -3.57 8.70
C VAL A 80 -1.50 -2.51 9.80
N PHE A 81 -2.60 -1.89 10.21
CA PHE A 81 -2.56 -0.99 11.36
C PHE A 81 -2.21 -1.74 12.64
N ALA A 82 -1.36 -1.14 13.47
CA ALA A 82 -0.89 -1.74 14.72
C ALA A 82 -2.04 -2.03 15.69
N ASP A 83 -2.99 -1.10 15.79
CA ASP A 83 -4.11 -1.14 16.71
C ASP A 83 -5.33 -0.37 16.15
N ASP A 84 -6.43 -0.38 16.90
CA ASP A 84 -7.66 0.35 16.56
C ASP A 84 -7.48 1.88 16.58
N GLU A 85 -6.53 2.39 17.37
CA GLU A 85 -6.28 3.82 17.52
C GLU A 85 -5.58 4.39 16.28
N ALA A 86 -4.51 3.74 15.83
CA ALA A 86 -3.80 4.07 14.60
C ALA A 86 -4.75 4.06 13.38
N MET A 87 -5.68 3.10 13.34
CA MET A 87 -6.73 3.04 12.34
C MET A 87 -7.70 4.23 12.43
N ARG A 88 -8.19 4.58 13.64
CA ARG A 88 -9.08 5.75 13.83
C ARG A 88 -8.41 7.07 13.43
N LEU A 89 -7.13 7.23 13.80
CA LEU A 89 -6.33 8.39 13.39
C LEU A 89 -6.20 8.47 11.87
N TYR A 90 -5.99 7.33 11.21
CA TYR A 90 -5.95 7.23 9.76
C TYR A 90 -7.28 7.60 9.08
N GLU A 91 -8.41 7.15 9.61
CA GLU A 91 -9.73 7.50 9.06
C GLU A 91 -10.05 8.99 9.23
N GLY A 92 -9.82 9.53 10.45
CA GLY A 92 -10.09 10.94 10.75
C GLY A 92 -9.22 11.90 9.95
N SER A 93 -8.02 11.48 9.54
CA SER A 93 -7.09 12.29 8.78
C SER A 93 -7.48 12.45 7.30
N ARG A 94 -8.22 11.48 6.73
CA ARG A 94 -8.66 11.46 5.33
C ARG A 94 -9.85 12.37 5.03
N LEU A 95 -10.63 12.72 6.05
CA LEU A 95 -11.78 13.63 5.95
C LEU A 95 -11.35 15.11 5.84
N ARG A 96 -10.06 15.41 6.03
CA ARG A 96 -9.51 16.76 5.93
C ARG A 96 -8.57 16.85 4.73
N PHE A 97 -8.65 17.92 3.95
CA PHE A 97 -7.60 18.28 2.98
C PHE A 97 -6.32 18.57 3.76
N PRO A 98 -5.28 17.71 3.71
CA PRO A 98 -4.08 17.98 4.48
C PRO A 98 -3.09 18.79 3.66
N SER A 99 -2.69 19.94 4.19
CA SER A 99 -1.41 20.56 3.89
C SER A 99 -0.36 19.91 4.81
N GLY A 100 0.11 18.70 4.50
CA GLY A 100 1.21 18.06 5.25
C GLY A 100 1.29 16.54 5.10
N MET A 101 2.51 16.02 5.16
CA MET A 101 2.83 14.58 5.23
C MET A 101 2.34 14.01 6.57
N LYS A 102 1.63 12.88 6.54
CA LYS A 102 1.12 12.23 7.77
C LYS A 102 1.74 10.84 7.93
N THR A 103 2.06 10.49 9.16
CA THR A 103 2.66 9.19 9.51
C THR A 103 1.73 8.41 10.44
N TYR A 104 1.58 7.10 10.19
CA TYR A 104 0.74 6.21 10.99
C TYR A 104 1.51 4.97 11.41
N ALA A 105 1.27 4.52 12.64
CA ALA A 105 1.84 3.28 13.14
C ALA A 105 1.19 2.07 12.45
N VAL A 106 2.03 1.22 11.88
CA VAL A 106 1.64 -0.02 11.20
C VAL A 106 2.54 -1.16 11.65
N VAL A 107 2.09 -2.38 11.44
CA VAL A 107 2.79 -3.61 11.80
C VAL A 107 2.82 -4.50 10.57
N ASP A 108 3.95 -5.15 10.32
CA ASP A 108 4.07 -6.12 9.23
C ASP A 108 3.44 -7.47 9.59
N THR A 109 3.28 -8.37 8.63
CA THR A 109 2.72 -9.72 8.90
C THR A 109 3.56 -10.56 9.86
N ASN A 110 4.80 -10.17 10.16
CA ASN A 110 5.69 -10.83 11.10
C ASN A 110 5.65 -10.20 12.50
N GLY A 111 4.88 -9.14 12.70
CA GLY A 111 4.77 -8.43 13.98
C GLY A 111 5.77 -7.29 14.18
N HIS A 112 6.55 -6.91 13.15
CA HIS A 112 7.47 -5.79 13.25
C HIS A 112 6.76 -4.45 13.06
N HIS A 113 7.06 -3.49 13.93
CA HIS A 113 6.54 -2.12 13.82
C HIS A 113 7.19 -1.37 12.67
N ALA A 114 6.36 -0.63 11.93
CA ALA A 114 6.76 0.24 10.84
C ALA A 114 5.90 1.52 10.85
N ILE A 115 6.28 2.48 10.00
CA ILE A 115 5.57 3.75 9.83
C ILE A 115 5.09 3.84 8.38
N LEU A 116 3.79 4.06 8.21
CA LEU A 116 3.18 4.37 6.92
C LEU A 116 3.14 5.89 6.76
N ALA A 117 3.80 6.42 5.74
CA ALA A 117 3.74 7.83 5.37
C ALA A 117 2.80 8.05 4.17
N VAL A 118 1.80 8.94 4.32
CA VAL A 118 0.79 9.27 3.31
C VAL A 118 0.64 10.77 3.15
#